data_AF-A0A522VFJ9-F1
#
_entry.id   AF-A0A522VFJ9-F1
#
_cell.length_a   1.000
_cell.length_b   1.000
_cell.length_c   1.000
_cell.angle_alpha   90.00
_cell.angle_beta   90.00
_cell.angle_gamma   90.00
#
_symmetry.space_group_name_H-M   'P 1'
#
loop_
_entity.id
_entity.type
_entity.pdbx_description
1 polymer ?
#
loop_
_entity_poly.entity_id
_entity_poly.type
_entity_poly.pdbx_seq_one_letter_code
_entity_poly.pdbx_strand_id
1 'polypeptide(L)'
;MKIVSAREAPNYFGKPQDSVRCDPVLVAKSKQPICTTVSIQGNIDTLAPECFIDKESDYDSWLFNKIARTLERVENGETAVLDLADRKLKDIS
;
A
#
# COMPACT_ATOMS: atom_id res chain seq x y z
N MET A 1 5.10 -17.07 3.48
CA MET A 1 6.02 -16.42 4.44
C MET A 1 7.28 -17.26 4.61
N LYS A 2 8.46 -16.66 4.40
CA LYS A 2 9.77 -17.35 4.45
C LYS A 2 10.53 -16.94 5.71
N ILE A 3 11.20 -17.87 6.39
CA ILE A 3 12.03 -17.58 7.57
C ILE A 3 13.51 -17.65 7.17
N VAL A 4 14.28 -16.63 7.51
CA VAL A 4 15.72 -16.55 7.20
C VAL A 4 16.51 -16.16 8.45
N SER A 5 17.78 -16.55 8.51
CA SER A 5 18.64 -16.10 9.60
C SER A 5 19.04 -14.63 9.44
N ALA A 6 19.32 -13.95 10.55
CA ALA A 6 19.83 -12.58 10.53
C ALA A 6 21.12 -12.42 9.70
N ARG A 7 21.93 -13.49 9.59
CA ARG A 7 23.15 -13.51 8.77
C ARG A 7 22.85 -13.54 7.27
N GLU A 8 21.76 -14.18 6.87
CA GLU A 8 21.38 -14.34 5.47
C GLU A 8 20.48 -13.20 4.98
N ALA A 9 19.83 -12.47 5.89
CA ALA A 9 18.92 -11.38 5.59
C ALA A 9 19.48 -10.34 4.58
N PRO A 10 20.74 -9.86 4.69
CA PRO A 10 21.33 -8.91 3.72
C PRO A 10 21.28 -9.40 2.26
N ASN A 11 21.39 -10.71 2.02
CA ASN A 11 21.40 -11.30 0.66
C ASN A 11 20.00 -11.36 0.01
N TYR A 12 18.96 -11.03 0.77
CA TYR A 12 17.58 -10.92 0.29
C TYR A 12 17.17 -9.48 0.01
N PHE A 13 17.96 -8.48 0.43
CA PHE A 13 17.75 -7.09 0.02
C PHE A 13 18.20 -6.92 -1.44
N GLY A 14 17.30 -6.44 -2.30
CA GLY A 14 17.61 -6.16 -3.71
C GLY A 14 17.53 -7.34 -4.68
N LYS A 15 17.25 -8.58 -4.21
CA LYS A 15 16.75 -9.62 -5.12
C LYS A 15 15.34 -9.23 -5.54
N PRO A 16 15.00 -9.34 -6.83
CA PRO A 16 13.87 -8.61 -7.33
C PRO A 16 12.60 -9.11 -6.67
N GLN A 17 11.92 -8.15 -6.04
CA GLN A 17 10.49 -8.15 -5.80
C GLN A 17 9.70 -8.16 -7.14
N ASP A 18 10.27 -8.70 -8.23
CA ASP A 18 9.75 -8.70 -9.62
C ASP A 18 8.61 -9.70 -9.83
N SER A 19 8.31 -10.54 -8.85
CA SER A 19 7.09 -11.33 -8.90
C SER A 19 6.01 -10.61 -8.14
N VAL A 20 4.88 -10.38 -8.81
CA VAL A 20 3.58 -9.82 -8.40
C VAL A 20 3.03 -10.36 -7.05
N ARG A 21 3.72 -11.30 -6.40
CA ARG A 21 3.53 -11.73 -5.02
C ARG A 21 4.82 -11.57 -4.21
N CYS A 22 4.88 -10.51 -3.42
CA CYS A 22 5.94 -10.32 -2.42
C CYS A 22 5.58 -11.10 -1.14
N ASP A 23 6.09 -12.33 -1.00
CA ASP A 23 5.94 -13.07 0.25
C ASP A 23 6.71 -12.39 1.40
N PRO A 24 6.10 -12.18 2.58
CA PRO A 24 6.79 -11.60 3.73
C PRO A 24 7.94 -12.50 4.19
N VAL A 25 9.05 -11.88 4.59
CA VAL A 25 10.23 -12.58 5.10
C VAL A 25 10.42 -12.28 6.58
N LEU A 26 10.42 -13.32 7.41
CA LEU A 26 10.73 -13.23 8.83
C LEU A 26 12.23 -13.46 9.04
N VAL A 27 12.91 -12.48 9.62
CA VAL A 27 14.31 -12.57 10.04
C VAL A 27 14.38 -13.01 11.49
N ALA A 28 15.09 -14.11 11.73
CA ALA A 28 15.29 -14.66 13.07
C ALA A 28 16.78 -14.79 13.43
N LYS A 29 17.10 -14.63 14.71
CA LYS A 29 18.42 -14.96 15.28
C LYS A 29 18.21 -15.98 16.37
N SER A 30 18.93 -17.10 16.31
CA SER A 30 18.83 -18.16 17.33
C SER A 30 17.37 -18.60 17.61
N LYS A 31 16.56 -18.72 16.54
CA LYS A 31 15.12 -19.07 16.57
C LYS A 31 14.19 -18.02 17.21
N GLN A 32 14.70 -16.84 17.58
CA GLN A 32 13.87 -15.72 18.03
C GLN A 32 13.61 -14.76 16.85
N PRO A 33 12.35 -14.34 16.61
CA PRO A 33 12.02 -13.36 15.58
C PRO A 33 12.59 -11.98 15.95
N ILE A 34 13.21 -11.31 14.99
CA ILE A 34 13.78 -9.96 15.18
C ILE A 34 13.04 -8.93 14.34
N CYS A 35 12.79 -9.23 13.07
CA CYS A 35 12.07 -8.32 12.19
C CYS A 35 11.37 -9.07 11.05
N THR A 36 10.33 -8.47 10.52
CA THR A 36 9.67 -8.92 9.29
C THR A 36 9.93 -7.88 8.22
N THR A 37 10.35 -8.32 7.03
CA THR A 37 10.43 -7.44 5.86
C THR A 37 9.25 -7.70 4.95
N VAL A 38 8.62 -6.62 4.52
CA VAL A 38 7.44 -6.63 3.64
C VAL A 38 7.67 -5.63 2.50
N SER A 39 7.17 -5.94 1.31
CA SER A 39 7.18 -4.97 0.22
C SER A 39 6.09 -3.93 0.44
N ILE A 40 6.45 -2.64 0.37
CA ILE A 40 5.47 -1.55 0.46
C ILE A 40 4.43 -1.68 -0.66
N GLN A 41 4.86 -1.97 -1.90
CA GLN A 41 3.96 -2.14 -3.04
C GLN A 41 2.98 -3.30 -2.85
N GLY A 42 3.44 -4.41 -2.24
CA GLY A 42 2.58 -5.55 -1.93
C GLY A 42 1.67 -5.36 -0.71
N ASN A 43 1.84 -4.26 0.04
CA ASN A 43 1.06 -3.92 1.22
C ASN A 43 0.28 -2.61 1.04
N ILE A 44 0.26 -2.04 -0.18
CA ILE A 44 -0.45 -0.79 -0.47
C ILE A 44 -1.97 -0.93 -0.28
N ASP A 45 -2.50 -2.13 -0.52
CA ASP A 45 -3.91 -2.49 -0.30
C ASP A 45 -4.19 -3.02 1.11
N THR A 46 -3.20 -2.96 2.02
CA THR A 46 -3.37 -3.34 3.43
C THR A 46 -3.42 -2.08 4.32
N LEU A 47 -3.79 -2.23 5.59
CA LEU A 47 -3.77 -1.11 6.54
C LEU A 47 -2.35 -0.67 6.95
N ALA A 48 -1.31 -1.37 6.52
CA ALA A 48 0.07 -1.08 6.91
C ALA A 48 0.53 0.37 6.58
N PRO A 49 0.25 0.93 5.38
CA PRO A 49 0.63 2.31 5.06
C PRO A 49 -0.03 3.33 6.01
N GLU A 50 -1.27 3.08 6.44
CA GLU A 50 -1.97 3.97 7.38
C GLU A 50 -1.36 3.98 8.78
N CYS A 51 -0.61 2.94 9.15
CA CYS A 51 0.11 2.88 10.43
C CYS A 51 1.46 3.63 10.43
N PHE A 52 1.98 4.01 9.25
CA PHE A 52 3.29 4.66 9.11
C PHE A 52 3.20 6.14 8.70
N ILE A 53 1.99 6.66 8.46
CA ILE A 53 1.75 8.06 8.10
C ILE A 53 1.28 8.80 9.35
N ASP A 54 1.97 9.87 9.71
CA ASP A 54 1.45 10.84 10.69
C ASP A 54 0.21 11.49 10.09
N LYS A 55 -0.96 11.05 10.57
CA LYS A 55 -2.25 11.60 10.15
C LYS A 55 -2.46 12.94 10.84
N GLU A 56 -2.85 13.95 10.06
CA GLU A 56 -3.44 15.16 10.65
C GLU A 56 -4.67 14.77 11.48
N SER A 57 -4.96 15.51 12.55
CA SER A 57 -5.99 15.15 13.53
C SER A 57 -7.38 14.90 12.92
N ASP A 58 -7.67 15.53 11.78
CA ASP A 58 -8.96 15.43 11.09
C ASP A 58 -8.91 14.52 9.84
N TYR A 59 -7.78 13.87 9.56
CA TYR A 59 -7.58 13.08 8.35
C TYR A 59 -8.62 11.97 8.18
N ASP A 60 -8.88 11.19 9.24
CA ASP A 60 -9.81 10.07 9.18
C ASP A 60 -11.26 10.55 8.94
N SER A 61 -11.65 11.65 9.61
CA SER A 61 -12.95 12.30 9.41
C SER A 61 -13.10 12.85 7.98
N TRP A 62 -12.06 13.48 7.46
CA TRP A 62 -12.03 13.98 6.09
C TRP A 62 -12.13 12.83 5.07
N LEU A 63 -11.35 11.76 5.26
CA LEU A 63 -11.31 10.60 4.37
C LEU A 63 -12.68 9.92 4.33
N PHE A 64 -13.28 9.66 5.49
CA PHE A 64 -14.62 9.09 5.60
C PHE A 64 -15.65 9.94 4.85
N ASN A 65 -15.67 11.25 5.09
CA ASN A 65 -16.59 12.16 4.42
C ASN A 65 -16.40 12.19 2.89
N LYS A 66 -15.15 12.14 2.42
CA LYS A 66 -14.82 12.13 0.99
C LYS A 66 -15.29 10.85 0.33
N ILE A 67 -15.05 9.69 0.95
CA ILE A 67 -15.51 8.39 0.44
C ILE A 67 -17.03 8.35 0.40
N ALA A 68 -17.70 8.70 1.51
CA ALA A 68 -19.15 8.69 1.61
C ALA A 68 -19.81 9.55 0.52
N ARG A 69 -19.37 10.80 0.33
CA ARG A 69 -19.88 11.68 -0.73
C ARG A 69 -19.58 11.16 -2.13
N THR A 70 -18.46 10.48 -2.32
CA THR A 70 -18.12 9.91 -3.64
C THR A 70 -19.04 8.74 -3.95
N LEU A 71 -19.30 7.86 -2.99
CA LEU A 71 -20.24 6.75 -3.15
C LEU A 71 -21.66 7.26 -3.43
N GLU A 72 -22.14 8.26 -2.69
CA GLU A 72 -23.44 8.90 -2.92
C GLU A 72 -23.57 9.44 -4.36
N ARG A 73 -22.55 10.12 -4.86
CA ARG A 73 -22.53 10.62 -6.25
C ARG A 73 -22.52 9.51 -7.29
N VAL A 74 -21.91 8.37 -6.98
CA VAL A 74 -21.89 7.20 -7.86
C VAL A 74 -23.27 6.54 -7.87
N GLU A 75 -23.88 6.34 -6.71
CA GLU A 75 -25.23 5.79 -6.57
C GLU A 75 -26.29 6.66 -7.26
N ASN A 76 -26.16 7.99 -7.15
CA ASN A 76 -27.07 8.93 -7.80
C ASN A 76 -26.81 9.12 -9.32
N GLY A 77 -25.82 8.44 -9.89
CA GLY A 77 -25.47 8.57 -11.31
C GLY A 77 -24.89 9.93 -11.69
N GLU A 78 -24.46 10.74 -10.72
CA GLU A 78 -23.86 12.07 -10.92
C GLU A 78 -22.38 12.00 -11.31
N THR A 79 -21.85 10.78 -11.47
CA THR A 79 -20.44 10.52 -11.73
C THR A 79 -20.22 10.20 -13.20
N ALA A 80 -19.36 10.98 -13.87
CA ALA A 80 -19.01 10.73 -15.27
C ALA A 80 -18.08 9.51 -15.38
N VAL A 81 -18.33 8.67 -16.39
CA VAL A 81 -17.35 7.67 -16.83
C VAL A 81 -16.27 8.40 -17.62
N LEU A 82 -15.02 8.30 -17.16
CA LEU A 82 -13.87 8.89 -17.83
C LEU A 82 -13.07 7.76 -18.48
N ASP A 83 -12.82 7.86 -19.79
CA ASP A 83 -11.81 7.02 -20.43
C ASP A 83 -10.42 7.48 -19.96
N LEU A 84 -9.57 6.51 -19.64
CA LEU A 84 -8.20 6.77 -19.22
C LEU A 84 -7.39 7.49 -20.32
N ALA A 85 -7.76 7.28 -21.59
CA ALA A 85 -7.15 7.97 -22.73
C ALA A 85 -7.40 9.50 -22.71
N ASP A 86 -8.55 9.95 -22.20
CA ASP A 86 -8.96 11.36 -22.20
C ASP A 86 -8.28 12.18 -21.09
N ARG A 87 -7.60 11.52 -20.15
CA ARG A 87 -7.01 12.16 -18.97
C ARG A 87 -5.73 12.95 -19.26
N LYS A 88 -5.03 12.67 -20.36
CA LYS A 88 -3.74 13.32 -20.69
C LYS A 88 -3.86 14.78 -21.16
N LEU A 89 -5.08 15.31 -21.34
CA LEU A 89 -5.29 16.66 -21.88
C LEU A 89 -5.71 17.72 -20.84
N LYS A 90 -6.06 17.34 -19.60
CA LYS A 90 -6.59 18.30 -18.60
C LYS A 90 -5.58 18.77 -17.55
N ASP A 91 -4.46 18.09 -17.38
CA ASP A 91 -3.45 18.47 -16.38
C ASP A 91 -2.33 19.39 -16.95
N ILE A 92 -2.52 19.98 -18.14
CA ILE A 92 -1.56 20.90 -18.82
C ILE A 92 -2.24 22.22 -19.27
N SER A 93 -3.35 22.64 -18.66
CA SER A 93 -3.96 23.95 -18.94
C SER A 93 -4.37 24.69 -17.68
#